data_AF-A0A1H6EU74-F1
#
_entry.id   AF-A0A1H6EU74-F1
#
_cell.length_a   1.000
_cell.length_b   1.000
_cell.length_c   1.000
_cell.angle_alpha   90.00
_cell.angle_beta   90.00
_cell.angle_gamma   90.00
#
_symmetry.space_group_name_H-M   'P 1'
#
loop_
_entity.id
_entity.type
_entity.pdbx_description
1 polymer ?
#
loop_
_entity_poly.entity_id
_entity_poly.type
_entity_poly.pdbx_seq_one_letter_code
_entity_poly.pdbx_strand_id
1 'polypeptide(L)'
;MIGRVASLVTRRIVEGCGSGHLGLEFAARAGRDEHTRQVLTPMRRDQREGAARSIAEVAERTGVRPAVDLHQAALILHCLTNGLVNEHIANPEAVDAEAVERALTAVLTCLLPPPPSDDPPRS
;
A
#
# COMPACT_ATOMS: atom_id res chain seq x y z
N MET A 1 5.34 -14.56 3.82
CA MET A 1 5.09 -13.91 2.50
C MET A 1 4.88 -12.40 2.68
N ILE A 2 3.97 -11.99 3.57
CA ILE A 2 3.69 -10.57 3.89
C ILE A 2 4.96 -9.76 4.18
N GLY A 3 5.86 -10.24 5.04
CA GLY A 3 7.12 -9.53 5.34
C GLY A 3 8.02 -9.27 4.11
N ARG A 4 8.06 -10.18 3.13
CA ARG A 4 8.82 -9.94 1.88
C ARG A 4 8.17 -8.87 1.00
N VAL A 5 6.84 -8.83 0.95
CA VAL A 5 6.10 -7.80 0.20
C VAL A 5 6.26 -6.44 0.88
N ALA A 6 6.12 -6.40 2.21
CA ALA A 6 6.32 -5.18 3.00
C ALA A 6 7.73 -4.62 2.84
N SER A 7 8.77 -5.47 2.92
CA SER A 7 10.16 -5.06 2.72
C SER A 7 10.44 -4.52 1.30
N LEU A 8 9.88 -5.14 0.25
CA LEU A 8 10.02 -4.65 -1.12
C LEU A 8 9.38 -3.27 -1.34
N VAL A 9 8.17 -3.07 -0.80
CA VAL A 9 7.47 -1.78 -0.89
C VAL A 9 8.20 -0.72 -0.06
N THR A 10 8.65 -1.08 1.14
CA THR A 10 9.46 -0.21 2.01
C THR A 10 10.71 0.28 1.30
N ARG A 11 11.46 -0.63 0.69
CA ARG A 11 12.65 -0.30 -0.07
C ARG A 11 12.35 0.70 -1.19
N ARG A 12 11.24 0.52 -1.90
CA ARG A 12 10.82 1.46 -2.96
C ARG A 12 10.38 2.82 -2.40
N ILE A 13 9.81 2.87 -1.20
CA ILE A 13 9.44 4.12 -0.52
C ILE A 13 10.70 4.89 -0.11
N VAL A 14 11.65 4.23 0.56
CA VAL A 14 12.85 4.86 1.12
C VAL A 14 13.87 5.21 0.04
N GLU A 15 14.13 4.30 -0.92
CA GLU A 15 15.11 4.54 -1.99
C GLU A 15 14.54 5.36 -3.16
N GLY A 16 13.21 5.45 -3.28
CA GLY A 16 12.51 6.11 -4.39
C GLY A 16 12.14 7.58 -4.16
N CYS A 17 12.70 8.23 -3.14
CA CYS A 17 12.31 9.57 -2.66
C CYS A 17 12.23 10.66 -3.75
N GLY A 18 13.02 10.58 -4.82
CA GLY A 18 12.95 11.53 -5.94
C GLY A 18 11.67 11.42 -6.77
N SER A 19 11.21 10.20 -7.06
CA SER A 19 9.96 9.98 -7.81
C SER A 19 8.71 10.09 -6.91
N GLY A 20 8.87 9.84 -5.60
CA GLY A 20 7.81 10.01 -4.60
C GLY A 20 7.39 11.47 -4.43
N HIS A 21 8.35 12.40 -4.36
CA HIS A 21 8.10 13.85 -4.29
C HIS A 21 7.24 14.36 -5.44
N LEU A 22 7.64 14.07 -6.68
CA LEU A 22 6.90 14.51 -7.86
C LEU A 22 5.47 13.96 -7.87
N GLY A 23 5.27 12.70 -7.46
CA GLY A 23 3.94 12.09 -7.37
C GLY A 23 3.00 12.79 -6.38
N LEU A 24 3.53 13.33 -5.28
CA LEU A 24 2.79 14.10 -4.28
C LEU A 24 2.51 15.53 -4.77
N GLU A 25 3.49 16.18 -5.39
CA GLU A 25 3.31 17.51 -5.99
C GLU A 25 2.25 17.49 -7.09
N PHE A 26 2.26 16.49 -7.97
CA PHE A 26 1.21 16.32 -8.98
C PHE A 26 -0.16 16.05 -8.36
N ALA A 27 -0.22 15.31 -7.24
CA ALA A 27 -1.47 15.09 -6.52
C ALA A 27 -2.02 16.39 -5.91
N ALA A 28 -1.17 17.20 -5.28
CA ALA A 28 -1.56 18.51 -4.76
C ALA A 28 -1.99 19.47 -5.88
N ARG A 29 -1.31 19.41 -7.04
CA ARG A 29 -1.61 20.24 -8.21
C ARG A 29 -2.92 19.83 -8.90
N ALA A 30 -3.22 18.54 -8.99
CA ALA A 30 -4.45 18.03 -9.60
C ALA A 30 -5.74 18.55 -8.94
N GLY A 31 -5.69 19.00 -7.68
CA GLY A 31 -6.83 19.64 -7.01
C GLY A 31 -7.18 21.03 -7.53
N ARG A 32 -6.26 21.68 -8.27
CA ARG A 32 -6.41 23.06 -8.77
C ARG A 32 -6.14 23.21 -10.27
N ASP A 33 -5.63 22.18 -10.93
CA ASP A 33 -5.23 22.19 -12.34
C ASP A 33 -5.90 21.01 -13.09
N GLU A 34 -6.84 21.35 -13.97
CA GLU A 34 -7.66 20.36 -14.68
C GLU A 34 -6.85 19.45 -15.59
N HIS A 35 -5.83 20.00 -16.26
CA HIS A 35 -4.97 19.22 -17.15
C HIS A 35 -4.17 18.17 -16.37
N THR A 36 -3.61 18.57 -15.23
CA THR A 36 -2.91 17.67 -14.31
C THR A 36 -3.88 16.59 -13.78
N ARG A 37 -5.12 16.97 -13.44
CA ARG A 37 -6.16 16.02 -12.99
C ARG A 37 -6.46 14.97 -14.06
N GLN A 38 -6.58 15.37 -15.31
CA GLN A 38 -6.87 14.47 -16.45
C GLN A 38 -5.75 13.45 -16.68
N VAL A 39 -4.49 13.82 -16.44
CA VAL A 39 -3.34 12.89 -16.54
C VAL A 39 -3.24 12.00 -15.31
N LEU A 40 -3.39 12.58 -14.11
CA LEU A 40 -3.13 11.86 -12.86
C LEU A 40 -4.23 10.84 -12.53
N THR A 41 -5.49 11.16 -12.82
CA THR A 41 -6.64 10.29 -12.49
C THR A 41 -6.54 8.89 -13.10
N PRO A 42 -6.33 8.70 -14.42
CA PRO A 42 -6.18 7.38 -15.01
C PRO A 42 -4.95 6.65 -14.45
N MET A 43 -3.82 7.34 -14.30
CA MET A 43 -2.61 6.72 -13.73
C MET A 43 -2.83 6.20 -12.31
N ARG A 44 -3.52 6.96 -11.45
CA ARG A 44 -3.88 6.54 -10.08
C ARG A 44 -4.90 5.40 -10.09
N ARG A 45 -5.79 5.34 -11.08
CA ARG A 45 -6.72 4.22 -11.28
C ARG A 45 -5.96 2.94 -11.62
N ASP A 46 -5.07 3.00 -12.60
CA ASP A 46 -4.27 1.86 -13.05
C ASP A 46 -3.39 1.30 -11.92
N GLN A 47 -2.81 2.19 -11.09
CA GLN A 47 -2.05 1.78 -9.90
C GLN A 47 -2.92 1.01 -8.90
N ARG A 48 -4.16 1.47 -8.64
CA ARG A 48 -5.08 0.76 -7.75
C ARG A 48 -5.57 -0.56 -8.35
N GLU A 49 -5.83 -0.59 -9.65
CA GLU A 49 -6.20 -1.84 -10.34
C GLU A 49 -5.06 -2.86 -10.33
N GLY A 50 -3.82 -2.41 -10.52
CA GLY A 50 -2.62 -3.26 -10.36
C GLY A 50 -2.50 -3.82 -8.95
N ALA A 51 -2.66 -2.99 -7.92
CA ALA A 51 -2.66 -3.44 -6.54
C ALA A 51 -3.78 -4.45 -6.25
N ALA A 52 -5.00 -4.22 -6.74
CA ALA A 52 -6.12 -5.14 -6.57
C ALA A 52 -5.83 -6.52 -7.18
N ARG A 53 -5.24 -6.55 -8.39
CA ARG A 53 -4.81 -7.81 -9.03
C ARG A 53 -3.76 -8.55 -8.20
N SER A 54 -2.73 -7.85 -7.72
CA SER A 54 -1.70 -8.48 -6.88
C SER A 54 -2.26 -9.02 -5.56
N ILE A 55 -3.23 -8.32 -4.95
CA ILE A 55 -3.92 -8.80 -3.74
C ILE A 55 -4.72 -10.07 -4.06
N ALA A 56 -5.42 -10.10 -5.20
CA ALA A 56 -6.16 -11.27 -5.65
C ALA A 56 -5.25 -12.48 -5.85
N GLU A 57 -4.12 -12.31 -6.54
CA GLU A 57 -3.12 -13.37 -6.76
C GLU A 57 -2.58 -13.94 -5.44
N VAL A 58 -2.33 -13.08 -4.44
CA VAL A 58 -1.91 -13.53 -3.10
C VAL A 58 -3.03 -14.30 -2.42
N ALA A 59 -4.26 -13.79 -2.48
CA ALA A 59 -5.43 -14.45 -1.89
C ALA A 59 -5.65 -15.85 -2.47
N GLU A 60 -5.62 -15.97 -3.80
CA GLU A 60 -5.78 -17.25 -4.52
C GLU A 60 -4.66 -18.24 -4.16
N ARG A 61 -3.40 -17.80 -4.15
CA ARG A 61 -2.25 -18.67 -3.89
C ARG A 61 -2.15 -19.17 -2.45
N THR A 62 -2.73 -18.45 -1.50
CA THR A 62 -2.58 -18.74 -0.06
C THR A 62 -3.89 -19.18 0.60
N GLY A 63 -5.01 -19.12 -0.13
CA GLY A 63 -6.34 -19.44 0.40
C GLY A 63 -6.88 -18.41 1.40
N VAL A 64 -6.19 -17.29 1.62
CA VAL A 64 -6.69 -16.23 2.50
C VAL A 64 -7.88 -15.51 1.87
N ARG A 65 -8.84 -15.13 2.72
CA ARG A 65 -9.97 -14.28 2.33
C ARG A 65 -9.63 -12.84 2.73
N PRO A 66 -9.55 -11.90 1.79
CA PRO A 66 -9.37 -10.49 2.13
C PRO A 66 -10.47 -10.00 3.08
N ALA A 67 -10.11 -9.18 4.06
CA ALA A 67 -11.05 -8.64 5.06
C ALA A 67 -12.06 -7.64 4.48
N VAL A 68 -11.75 -7.09 3.30
CA VAL A 68 -12.59 -6.18 2.50
C VAL A 68 -12.49 -6.58 1.04
N ASP A 69 -13.32 -6.01 0.16
CA ASP A 69 -13.18 -6.26 -1.27
C ASP A 69 -11.82 -5.80 -1.82
N LEU A 70 -11.41 -6.39 -2.95
CA LEU A 70 -10.08 -6.18 -3.53
C LEU A 70 -9.81 -4.72 -3.92
N HIS A 71 -10.83 -3.99 -4.38
CA HIS A 71 -10.69 -2.58 -4.75
C HIS A 71 -10.50 -1.69 -3.53
N GLN A 72 -11.25 -1.98 -2.45
CA GLN A 72 -11.09 -1.28 -1.17
C GLN A 72 -9.73 -1.57 -0.53
N ALA A 73 -9.26 -2.82 -0.54
CA ALA A 73 -7.94 -3.19 -0.05
C ALA A 73 -6.82 -2.45 -0.83
N ALA A 74 -6.95 -2.38 -2.15
CA ALA A 74 -6.03 -1.65 -3.01
C ALA A 74 -6.04 -0.13 -2.74
N LEU A 75 -7.22 0.46 -2.49
CA LEU A 75 -7.34 1.86 -2.12
C LEU A 75 -6.64 2.15 -0.78
N ILE A 76 -6.86 1.31 0.23
CA ILE A 76 -6.22 1.44 1.55
C ILE A 76 -4.69 1.38 1.40
N LEU A 77 -4.18 0.38 0.68
CA LEU A 77 -2.74 0.23 0.45
C LEU A 77 -2.17 1.43 -0.31
N HIS A 78 -2.89 1.94 -1.31
CA HIS A 78 -2.49 3.12 -2.05
C HIS A 78 -2.42 4.36 -1.16
N CYS A 79 -3.43 4.62 -0.34
CA CYS A 79 -3.43 5.76 0.57
C CYS A 79 -2.30 5.65 1.61
N LEU A 80 -2.12 4.47 2.21
CA LEU A 80 -1.05 4.22 3.17
C LEU A 80 0.34 4.48 2.56
N THR A 81 0.63 3.91 1.40
CA THR A 81 1.94 4.06 0.74
C THR A 81 2.23 5.52 0.38
N ASN A 82 1.25 6.28 -0.12
CA ASN A 82 1.45 7.71 -0.36
C ASN A 82 1.67 8.50 0.93
N GLY A 83 0.91 8.18 2.00
CA GLY A 83 1.09 8.80 3.30
C GLY A 83 2.48 8.53 3.88
N LEU A 84 2.94 7.28 3.84
CA LEU A 84 4.27 6.89 4.32
C LEU A 84 5.40 7.56 3.53
N VAL A 85 5.26 7.71 2.21
CA VAL A 85 6.21 8.48 1.39
C VAL A 85 6.24 9.94 1.86
N ASN A 86 5.08 10.55 2.07
CA ASN A 86 4.98 11.95 2.51
C ASN A 86 5.60 12.16 3.90
N GLU A 87 5.30 11.28 4.85
CA GLU A 87 5.84 11.36 6.21
C GLU A 87 7.34 11.08 6.25
N HIS A 88 7.84 10.10 5.49
CA HIS A 88 9.28 9.84 5.37
C HIS A 88 10.04 11.03 4.76
N ILE A 89 9.46 11.68 3.75
CA ILE A 89 10.01 12.91 3.17
C ILE A 89 10.09 14.03 4.21
N ALA A 90 9.02 14.23 4.99
CA ALA A 90 8.92 15.32 5.95
C ALA A 90 9.79 15.09 7.20
N ASN A 91 9.91 13.84 7.64
CA ASN A 91 10.64 13.46 8.85
C ASN A 91 11.25 12.05 8.70
N PRO A 92 12.37 11.92 7.96
CA PRO A 92 12.97 10.61 7.67
C PRO A 92 13.56 9.93 8.91
N GLU A 93 13.85 10.68 9.98
CA GLU A 93 14.36 10.13 11.24
C GLU A 93 13.26 9.43 12.06
N ALA A 94 12.05 10.01 12.11
CA ALA A 94 10.93 9.42 12.84
C ALA A 94 10.20 8.35 12.02
N VAL A 95 10.14 8.51 10.70
CA VAL A 95 9.49 7.56 9.78
C VAL A 95 10.56 6.91 8.93
N ASP A 96 11.40 6.10 9.56
CA ASP A 96 12.48 5.36 8.90
C ASP A 96 11.97 4.09 8.19
N ALA A 97 12.90 3.35 7.57
CA ALA A 97 12.58 2.11 6.87
C ALA A 97 11.87 1.08 7.77
N GLU A 98 12.27 0.98 9.03
CA GLU A 98 11.69 0.02 9.96
C GLU A 98 10.25 0.41 10.33
N ALA A 99 9.99 1.70 10.55
CA ALA A 99 8.65 2.22 10.80
C ALA A 99 7.71 1.98 9.60
N VAL A 100 8.19 2.22 8.39
CA VAL A 100 7.46 1.96 7.14
C VAL A 100 7.14 0.46 7.00
N GLU A 101 8.12 -0.42 7.24
CA GLU A 101 7.93 -1.87 7.13
C GLU A 101 6.92 -2.39 8.17
N ARG A 102 6.99 -1.90 9.42
CA ARG A 102 6.03 -2.24 10.47
C ARG A 102 4.61 -1.83 10.09
N ALA A 103 4.44 -0.60 9.60
CA ALA A 103 3.12 -0.09 9.19
C ALA A 103 2.52 -0.91 8.03
N LEU A 104 3.32 -1.20 7.00
CA LEU A 104 2.88 -2.02 5.87
C LEU A 104 2.57 -3.45 6.28
N THR A 105 3.41 -4.06 7.12
CA THR A 105 3.18 -5.42 7.62
C THR A 105 1.90 -5.52 8.42
N ALA A 106 1.64 -4.57 9.31
CA ALA A 106 0.42 -4.53 10.11
C ALA A 106 -0.82 -4.44 9.21
N VAL A 107 -0.85 -3.47 8.29
CA VAL A 107 -2.01 -3.29 7.40
C VAL A 107 -2.22 -4.49 6.47
N LEU A 108 -1.16 -5.04 5.87
CA LEU A 108 -1.28 -6.23 5.05
C LEU A 108 -1.78 -7.45 5.84
N THR A 109 -1.36 -7.60 7.09
CA THR A 109 -1.84 -8.68 7.97
C THR A 109 -3.33 -8.52 8.30
N CYS A 110 -3.80 -7.29 8.53
CA CYS A 110 -5.22 -7.02 8.76
C CYS A 110 -6.06 -7.20 7.49
N LEU A 111 -5.55 -6.79 6.33
CA LEU A 111 -6.26 -6.90 5.06
C LEU A 111 -6.29 -8.34 4.54
N LEU A 112 -5.26 -9.13 4.81
CA LEU A 112 -5.10 -10.53 4.40
C LEU A 112 -4.93 -11.42 5.64
N PRO A 113 -5.97 -11.53 6.48
CA PRO A 113 -5.88 -12.33 7.69
C PRO A 113 -5.56 -13.78 7.33
N PRO A 114 -4.74 -14.47 8.14
CA PRO A 114 -4.51 -15.89 7.95
C PRO A 114 -5.85 -16.64 8.01
N PRO A 115 -5.98 -17.78 7.30
CA PRO A 115 -7.18 -18.60 7.45
C PRO A 115 -7.35 -18.97 8.94
N PRO A 116 -8.60 -19.08 9.43
CA PRO A 116 -8.83 -19.54 10.79
C PRO A 116 -8.08 -20.86 10.98
N SER A 117 -7.29 -20.97 12.04
CA SER A 117 -6.66 -22.22 12.41
C SER A 117 -7.76 -23.22 12.76
N ASP A 118 -7.76 -24.39 12.13
CA ASP A 118 -8.67 -25.52 12.43
C ASP A 118 -8.44 -26.11 13.85
N ASP A 119 -7.77 -25.41 14.75
CA ASP A 119 -7.52 -25.88 16.11
C ASP A 119 -8.82 -25.75 16.93
N PRO A 120 -9.45 -26.87 17.36
CA PRO A 120 -10.60 -26.81 18.23
C PRO A 120 -10.20 -26.17 19.58
N PRO A 121 -11.13 -25.47 20.26
CA PRO A 121 -10.83 -24.89 21.57
C PRO A 121 -10.34 -25.99 22.50
N ARG A 122 -9.11 -25.85 23.00
CA ARG A 122 -8.59 -26.70 24.07
C ARG A 122 -9.49 -26.49 25.28
N SER A 123 -10.30 -27.50 25.57
CA SER A 123 -11.16 -27.59 26.75
C SER A 123 -10.33 -27.74 28.02
#